data_AF-Q6S8Z0-F1
#
_entry.id   AF-Q6S8Z0-F1
#
_cell.length_a   1.000
_cell.length_b   1.000
_cell.length_c   1.000
_cell.angle_alpha   90.00
_cell.angle_beta   90.00
_cell.angle_gamma   90.00
#
_symmetry.space_group_name_H-M   'P 1'
#
loop_
_entity.id
_entity.type
_entity.pdbx_description
1 polymer ?
#
loop_
_entity_poly.entity_id
_entity_poly.type
_entity_poly.pdbx_seq_one_letter_code
_entity_poly.pdbx_strand_id
1 'polypeptide(L)'
;ARSFADIGDIIRGKDLYLGGRGRDQLESNLRKIFAKIYKDVTNGGKNGELQERYKDDTANYYQLREDWWDANRATVWKAITCEANGTYFRATCGSSGETPHVTPSRCRCSDNPNTDPPTYFDYVPQFLRWFDEWA
;
A
#
# COMPACT_ATOMS: atom_id res chain seq x y z
N ALA A 1 -1.51 -5.05 10.23
CA ALA A 1 -1.32 -3.66 9.78
C ALA A 1 0.15 -3.35 9.44
N ARG A 2 1.12 -3.73 10.29
CA ARG A 2 2.56 -3.52 10.02
C ARG A 2 3.04 -4.15 8.71
N SER A 3 2.81 -5.46 8.53
CA SER A 3 3.15 -6.16 7.28
C SER A 3 2.46 -5.58 6.04
N PHE A 4 1.22 -5.07 6.17
CA PHE A 4 0.51 -4.42 5.07
C PHE A 4 1.19 -3.11 4.65
N ALA A 5 1.64 -2.31 5.62
CA ALA A 5 2.38 -1.08 5.35
C ALA A 5 3.77 -1.36 4.76
N ASP A 6 4.46 -2.41 5.21
CA ASP A 6 5.75 -2.80 4.63
C ASP A 6 5.61 -3.32 3.20
N ILE A 7 4.56 -4.11 2.90
CA ILE A 7 4.23 -4.49 1.51
C ILE A 7 3.98 -3.23 0.66
N GLY A 8 3.24 -2.26 1.19
CA GLY A 8 3.01 -0.98 0.52
C GLY A 8 4.31 -0.24 0.22
N ASP A 9 5.25 -0.20 1.16
CA ASP A 9 6.56 0.44 0.95
C ASP A 9 7.44 -0.32 -0.04
N ILE A 10 7.38 -1.66 -0.09
CA ILE A 10 8.08 -2.46 -1.09
C ILE A 10 7.54 -2.15 -2.50
N ILE A 11 6.22 -2.18 -2.69
CA ILE A 11 5.60 -1.89 -3.98
C ILE A 11 5.94 -0.47 -4.45
N ARG A 12 5.89 0.50 -3.54
CA ARG A 12 6.16 1.93 -3.81
C ARG A 12 7.64 2.28 -3.91
N GLY A 13 8.54 1.34 -3.60
CA GLY A 13 9.99 1.57 -3.62
C GLY A 13 10.48 2.48 -2.49
N LYS A 14 9.72 2.56 -1.39
CA LYS A 14 10.02 3.32 -0.16
C LYS A 14 10.64 2.47 0.94
N ASP A 15 10.72 1.16 0.74
CA ASP A 15 11.27 0.23 1.72
C ASP A 15 12.78 0.46 1.97
N LEU A 16 13.15 0.61 3.24
CA LEU A 16 14.49 0.90 3.75
C LEU A 16 15.31 -0.36 4.06
N TYR A 17 14.76 -1.56 3.89
CA TYR A 17 15.45 -2.80 4.27
C TYR A 17 16.60 -3.13 3.30
N LEU A 18 17.84 -2.75 3.63
CA LEU A 18 19.01 -2.92 2.75
C LEU A 18 19.61 -4.35 2.75
N GLY A 19 19.04 -5.29 3.51
CA GLY A 19 19.64 -6.60 3.75
C GLY A 19 19.29 -7.69 2.73
N GLY A 20 20.20 -8.63 2.51
CA GLY A 20 19.89 -9.94 1.92
C GLY A 20 20.02 -10.07 0.40
N ARG A 21 20.17 -11.32 -0.06
CA ARG A 21 20.20 -11.70 -1.48
C ARG A 21 18.76 -11.81 -1.98
N GLY A 22 18.27 -10.83 -2.73
CA GLY A 22 16.94 -10.89 -3.35
C GLY A 22 16.25 -9.55 -3.53
N ARG A 23 16.64 -8.51 -2.77
CA ARG A 23 16.06 -7.17 -2.91
C ARG A 23 16.24 -6.61 -4.32
N ASP A 24 17.46 -6.67 -4.86
CA ASP A 24 17.74 -6.15 -6.20
C ASP A 24 16.95 -6.90 -7.29
N GLN A 25 16.76 -8.21 -7.10
CA GLN A 25 15.95 -9.02 -8.01
C GLN A 25 14.47 -8.66 -7.92
N LEU A 26 13.95 -8.46 -6.70
CA LEU A 26 12.59 -8.01 -6.46
C LEU A 26 12.35 -6.62 -7.07
N GLU A 27 13.20 -5.64 -6.78
CA GLU A 27 13.09 -4.28 -7.30
C GLU A 27 13.26 -4.26 -8.82
N SER A 28 14.18 -5.07 -9.39
CA SER A 28 14.28 -5.24 -10.83
C SER A 28 13.00 -5.81 -11.45
N ASN A 29 12.33 -6.74 -10.77
CA ASN A 29 11.08 -7.32 -11.27
C ASN A 29 9.93 -6.31 -11.18
N LEU A 30 9.84 -5.57 -10.07
CA LEU A 30 8.85 -4.49 -9.92
C LEU A 30 9.03 -3.43 -11.00
N ARG A 31 10.25 -2.95 -11.25
CA ARG A 31 10.54 -2.01 -12.36
C ARG A 31 10.09 -2.55 -13.71
N LYS A 32 10.33 -3.82 -14.01
CA LYS A 32 9.89 -4.45 -15.27
C LYS A 32 8.36 -4.52 -15.38
N ILE A 33 7.66 -4.80 -14.28
CA ILE A 33 6.20 -4.82 -14.24
C ILE A 33 5.64 -3.41 -14.45
N PHE A 34 6.11 -2.44 -13.68
CA PHE A 34 5.65 -1.06 -13.78
C PHE A 34 6.02 -0.39 -15.12
N ALA A 35 7.13 -0.79 -15.76
CA ALA A 35 7.44 -0.36 -17.11
C ALA A 35 6.40 -0.83 -18.15
N LYS A 36 5.84 -2.03 -17.96
CA LYS A 36 4.74 -2.53 -18.81
C LYS A 36 3.44 -1.79 -18.52
N ILE A 37 3.08 -1.65 -17.24
CA ILE A 37 1.90 -0.89 -16.82
C ILE A 37 1.96 0.54 -17.34
N TYR A 38 3.10 1.21 -17.19
CA TYR A 38 3.33 2.56 -17.72
C TYR A 38 2.99 2.61 -19.20
N LYS A 39 3.58 1.73 -20.02
CA LYS A 39 3.28 1.66 -21.46
C LYS A 39 1.80 1.42 -21.72
N ASP A 40 1.16 0.50 -21.01
CA ASP A 40 -0.24 0.17 -21.22
C ASP A 40 -1.16 1.35 -20.88
N VAL A 41 -0.87 2.10 -19.81
CA VAL A 41 -1.69 3.25 -19.40
C VAL A 41 -1.34 4.53 -20.14
N THR A 42 -0.15 4.67 -20.72
CA THR A 42 0.25 5.84 -21.51
C THR A 42 0.08 5.66 -23.02
N ASN A 43 -0.10 4.44 -23.53
CA ASN A 43 -0.28 4.19 -24.96
C ASN A 43 -1.76 4.22 -25.35
N GLY A 44 -2.22 5.31 -25.96
CA GLY A 44 -3.55 5.40 -26.54
C GLY A 44 -4.03 6.85 -26.71
N GLY A 45 -4.76 7.13 -27.79
CA GLY A 45 -5.21 8.49 -28.13
C GLY A 45 -6.19 9.16 -27.15
N LYS A 46 -6.62 8.45 -26.09
CA LYS A 46 -7.49 8.97 -25.01
C LYS A 46 -6.77 9.19 -23.68
N ASN A 47 -5.45 8.95 -23.61
CA ASN A 47 -4.68 8.93 -22.36
C ASN A 47 -3.77 10.15 -22.19
N GLY A 48 -4.08 11.29 -22.83
CA GLY A 48 -3.25 12.50 -22.77
C GLY A 48 -2.99 12.99 -21.34
N GLU A 49 -3.98 12.88 -20.46
CA GLU A 49 -3.83 13.22 -19.03
C GLU A 49 -2.85 12.29 -18.31
N LEU A 50 -2.87 10.98 -18.59
CA LEU A 50 -1.96 10.01 -17.98
C LEU A 50 -0.54 10.13 -18.54
N GLN A 51 -0.41 10.45 -19.83
CA GLN A 51 0.88 10.77 -20.45
C GLN A 51 1.50 11.99 -19.76
N GLU A 52 0.73 13.06 -19.58
CA GLU A 52 1.21 14.28 -18.91
C GLU A 52 1.54 14.01 -17.44
N ARG A 53 0.70 13.26 -16.73
CA ARG A 53 0.90 12.92 -15.32
C ARG A 53 2.21 12.14 -15.09
N TYR A 54 2.50 11.15 -15.94
CA TYR A 54 3.63 10.26 -15.74
C TYR A 54 4.84 10.59 -16.63
N LYS A 55 4.85 11.71 -17.37
CA LYS A 55 5.90 12.06 -18.34
C LYS A 55 7.32 12.00 -17.78
N ASP A 56 7.50 12.40 -16.51
CA ASP A 56 8.78 12.46 -15.82
C ASP A 56 9.03 11.20 -14.95
N ASP A 57 8.08 10.27 -14.90
CA ASP A 57 8.10 9.10 -14.02
C ASP A 57 8.61 7.83 -14.73
N THR A 58 9.75 7.93 -15.41
CA THR A 58 10.19 6.91 -16.39
C THR A 58 11.23 5.91 -15.87
N ALA A 59 11.95 6.25 -14.81
CA ALA A 59 13.03 5.39 -14.29
C ALA A 59 12.54 4.36 -13.25
N ASN A 60 11.78 4.85 -12.26
CA ASN A 60 11.34 4.03 -11.12
C ASN A 60 9.82 3.90 -11.02
N TYR A 61 9.07 4.71 -11.75
CA TYR A 61 7.61 4.72 -11.75
C TYR A 61 7.02 5.03 -10.37
N TYR A 62 7.61 5.95 -9.62
CA TYR A 62 7.21 6.26 -8.25
C TYR A 62 5.78 6.78 -8.17
N GLN A 63 5.38 7.71 -9.05
CA GLN A 63 4.02 8.23 -9.05
C GLN A 63 3.03 7.11 -9.42
N LEU A 64 3.32 6.38 -10.50
CA LEU A 64 2.50 5.25 -10.93
C LEU A 64 2.38 4.15 -9.87
N ARG A 65 3.44 3.88 -9.11
CA ARG A 65 3.42 2.92 -7.99
C ARG A 65 2.58 3.39 -6.81
N GLU A 66 2.63 4.68 -6.46
CA GLU A 66 1.76 5.26 -5.42
C GLU A 66 0.29 5.15 -5.82
N ASP A 67 -0.04 5.51 -7.06
CA ASP A 67 -1.40 5.44 -7.58
C ASP A 67 -1.92 4.01 -7.68
N TRP A 68 -1.05 3.10 -8.10
CA TRP A 68 -1.37 1.68 -8.11
C TRP A 68 -1.65 1.16 -6.70
N TRP A 69 -0.85 1.56 -5.71
CA TRP A 69 -1.11 1.17 -4.32
C TRP A 69 -2.45 1.72 -3.84
N ASP A 70 -2.70 3.02 -4.03
CA ASP A 70 -3.95 3.67 -3.63
C ASP A 70 -5.18 2.97 -4.22
N ALA A 71 -5.13 2.61 -5.51
CA ALA A 71 -6.20 1.91 -6.20
C ALA A 71 -6.40 0.45 -5.74
N ASN A 72 -5.35 -0.23 -5.24
CA ASN A 72 -5.39 -1.68 -4.95
C ASN A 72 -5.29 -2.03 -3.46
N ARG A 73 -5.01 -1.06 -2.57
CA ARG A 73 -4.74 -1.28 -1.14
C ARG A 73 -5.89 -2.00 -0.43
N ALA A 74 -7.15 -1.75 -0.81
CA ALA A 74 -8.32 -2.44 -0.24
C ALA A 74 -8.32 -3.93 -0.60
N THR A 75 -7.99 -4.27 -1.85
CA THR A 75 -7.91 -5.67 -2.32
C THR A 75 -6.74 -6.40 -1.66
N VAL A 76 -5.58 -5.75 -1.53
CA VAL A 76 -4.42 -6.31 -0.83
C VAL A 76 -4.74 -6.55 0.64
N TRP A 77 -5.42 -5.60 1.31
CA TRP A 77 -5.85 -5.78 2.69
C TRP A 77 -6.78 -6.98 2.84
N LYS A 78 -7.81 -7.08 1.99
CA LYS A 78 -8.73 -8.22 1.98
C LYS A 78 -7.99 -9.55 1.85
N ALA A 79 -7.03 -9.65 0.93
CA ALA A 79 -6.23 -10.86 0.74
C ALA A 79 -5.42 -11.22 2.00
N ILE A 80 -4.91 -10.24 2.75
CA ILE A 80 -4.14 -10.48 3.98
C ILE A 80 -5.06 -10.88 5.14
N THR A 81 -6.26 -10.33 5.23
CA THR A 81 -7.11 -10.47 6.43
C THR A 81 -8.19 -11.52 6.35
N CYS A 82 -8.46 -12.12 5.19
CA CYS A 82 -9.61 -13.02 5.05
C CYS A 82 -9.51 -14.34 5.82
N GLU A 83 -8.30 -14.79 6.14
CA GLU A 83 -8.07 -15.93 7.03
C GLU A 83 -7.57 -15.52 8.41
N ALA A 84 -7.50 -14.22 8.69
CA ALA A 84 -7.03 -13.72 9.97
C ALA A 84 -8.12 -13.82 11.05
N ASN A 85 -7.81 -14.49 12.15
CA ASN A 85 -8.63 -14.45 13.37
C ASN A 85 -8.09 -13.36 14.30
N GLY A 86 -8.58 -12.13 14.12
CA GLY A 86 -8.18 -10.99 14.93
C GLY A 86 -9.13 -9.81 14.82
N THR A 87 -8.94 -8.85 15.72
CA THR A 87 -9.56 -7.53 15.68
C THR A 87 -8.49 -6.48 15.38
N TYR A 88 -8.88 -5.43 14.68
CA TYR A 88 -8.02 -4.25 14.51
C TYR A 88 -8.70 -3.06 15.18
N PHE A 89 -7.99 -2.40 16.09
CA PHE A 89 -8.49 -1.23 16.80
C PHE A 89 -7.46 -0.12 16.75
N ARG A 90 -7.92 1.11 16.50
CA ARG A 90 -7.11 2.32 16.59
C ARG A 90 -7.91 3.34 17.37
N ALA A 91 -7.32 3.86 18.45
CA ALA A 91 -7.86 5.04 19.11
C ALA A 91 -7.72 6.23 18.15
N THR A 92 -8.84 6.81 17.74
CA THR A 92 -8.88 8.08 17.02
C THR A 92 -8.83 9.23 18.01
N CYS A 93 -8.21 10.35 17.63
CA CYS A 93 -8.35 11.59 18.38
C CYS A 93 -9.78 12.13 18.14
N GLY A 94 -10.73 11.63 18.92
CA GLY A 94 -12.10 12.13 19.03
C GLY A 94 -12.32 12.71 20.43
N SER A 95 -13.27 13.64 20.54
CA SER A 95 -13.64 14.31 21.79
C SER A 95 -13.81 13.31 22.93
N SER A 96 -13.30 13.67 24.11
CA SER A 96 -13.37 12.90 25.35
C SER A 96 -14.72 12.18 25.52
N GLY A 97 -14.74 10.84 25.35
CA GLY A 97 -15.92 10.01 25.57
C GLY A 97 -16.31 9.08 24.42
N GLU A 98 -15.73 9.21 23.22
CA GLU A 98 -16.01 8.28 22.12
C GLU A 98 -15.22 6.96 22.28
N THR A 99 -15.90 5.82 22.13
CA THR A 99 -15.25 4.51 22.14
C THR A 99 -14.37 4.36 20.90
N PRO A 100 -13.14 3.82 21.03
CA PRO A 100 -12.26 3.59 19.89
C PRO A 100 -12.98 2.79 18.79
N HIS A 101 -12.77 3.15 17.52
CA HIS A 101 -13.30 2.37 16.42
C HIS A 101 -12.64 0.98 16.39
N VAL A 102 -13.35 -0.01 16.95
CA VAL A 102 -12.98 -1.42 16.89
C VAL A 102 -13.57 -2.01 15.63
N THR A 103 -12.71 -2.64 14.83
CA THR A 103 -13.16 -3.52 13.75
C THR A 103 -13.41 -4.92 14.33
N PRO A 104 -14.69 -5.36 14.45
CA PRO A 104 -14.98 -6.73 14.86
C PRO A 104 -14.56 -7.71 13.76
N SER A 105 -14.14 -8.92 14.19
CA SER A 105 -13.82 -10.14 13.42
C SER A 105 -13.21 -10.00 12.00
N ARG A 106 -12.12 -10.75 11.75
CA ARG A 106 -11.43 -10.80 10.44
C ARG A 106 -10.97 -9.44 9.90
N CYS A 107 -10.73 -8.46 10.78
CA CYS A 107 -10.15 -7.16 10.42
C CYS A 107 -10.79 -6.50 9.17
N ARG A 108 -12.12 -6.53 9.03
CA ARG A 108 -12.90 -6.08 7.85
C ARG A 108 -12.76 -6.94 6.57
N CYS A 109 -12.50 -8.25 6.66
CA CYS A 109 -12.83 -9.14 5.54
C CYS A 109 -14.35 -9.35 5.49
N SER A 110 -15.07 -8.41 4.91
CA SER A 110 -16.43 -8.62 4.41
C SER A 110 -16.41 -8.98 2.93
N ASP A 111 -17.42 -9.71 2.48
CA ASP A 111 -17.58 -10.04 1.06
C ASP A 111 -17.88 -8.80 0.19
N ASN A 112 -18.19 -7.67 0.82
CA ASN A 112 -18.40 -6.40 0.14
C ASN A 112 -17.13 -5.95 -0.62
N PRO A 113 -17.25 -5.65 -1.93
CA PRO A 113 -16.16 -5.09 -2.70
C PRO A 113 -15.73 -3.72 -2.12
N ASN A 114 -14.44 -3.40 -2.21
CA ASN A 114 -13.86 -2.11 -1.83
C ASN A 114 -14.10 -1.69 -0.36
N THR A 115 -14.06 -2.66 0.56
CA THR A 115 -14.06 -2.32 1.99
C THR A 115 -12.73 -1.68 2.35
N ASP A 116 -12.74 -0.39 2.68
CA ASP A 116 -11.51 0.34 3.01
C ASP A 116 -10.78 -0.28 4.21
N PRO A 117 -9.44 -0.46 4.12
CA PRO A 117 -8.64 -0.93 5.23
C PRO A 117 -8.88 -0.04 6.45
N PRO A 118 -9.10 -0.60 7.65
CA PRO A 118 -9.29 0.19 8.87
C PRO A 118 -7.99 0.87 9.33
N THR A 119 -6.88 0.74 8.60
CA THR A 119 -5.57 1.28 8.92
C THR A 119 -5.08 2.27 7.87
N TYR A 120 -4.28 3.23 8.32
CA TYR A 120 -3.53 4.17 7.50
C TYR A 120 -2.03 4.04 7.75
N PHE A 121 -1.58 2.92 8.34
CA PHE A 121 -0.17 2.67 8.63
C PHE A 121 0.69 2.71 7.37
N ASP A 122 0.14 2.36 6.21
CA ASP A 122 0.79 2.47 4.90
C ASP A 122 1.07 3.93 4.47
N TYR A 123 0.54 4.95 5.15
CA TYR A 123 0.91 6.35 4.93
C TYR A 123 1.77 6.94 6.05
N VAL A 124 2.19 6.13 7.04
CA VAL A 124 3.13 6.53 8.09
C VAL A 124 4.56 6.19 7.65
N PRO A 125 5.57 7.06 7.78
CA PRO A 125 6.96 6.75 7.41
C PRO A 125 7.49 5.45 8.06
N GLN A 126 8.17 4.60 7.29
CA GLN A 126 8.62 3.27 7.74
C GLN A 126 9.46 3.29 9.02
N PHE A 127 10.38 4.26 9.14
CA PHE A 127 11.21 4.43 10.34
C PHE A 127 10.37 4.54 11.62
N LEU A 128 9.29 5.34 11.60
CA LEU A 128 8.43 5.52 12.77
C LEU A 128 7.66 4.25 13.11
N ARG A 129 7.24 3.48 12.10
CA ARG A 129 6.53 2.21 12.30
C ARG A 129 7.43 1.14 12.88
N TRP A 130 8.67 1.06 12.41
CA TRP A 130 9.65 0.15 12.97
C TRP A 130 10.01 0.56 14.39
N PHE A 131 10.22 1.85 14.67
CA PHE A 131 10.48 2.31 16.03
C PHE A 131 9.35 1.92 17.01
N ASP A 132 8.08 2.09 16.62
CA ASP A 132 6.90 1.63 17.39
C ASP A 132 6.79 0.10 17.53
N GLU A 133 7.35 -0.67 16.61
CA GLU A 133 7.38 -2.13 16.68
C GLU A 133 8.43 -2.67 17.63
N TRP A 134 9.56 -1.97 17.76
CA TRP A 134 10.68 -2.38 18.60
C TRP A 134 10.59 -1.89 20.04
N ALA A 135 9.79 -0.84 20.33
CA ALA A 135 9.60 -0.27 21.66
C ALA A 135 8.72 -1.17 22.56
#